data_AF-A0A2J8IUQ4-F1
#
_entry.id   AF-A0A2J8IUQ4-F1
#
_cell.length_a   1.000
_cell.length_b   1.000
_cell.length_c   1.000
_cell.angle_alpha   90.00
_cell.angle_beta   90.00
_cell.angle_gamma   90.00
#
_symmetry.space_group_name_H-M   'P 1'
#
loop_
_entity.id
_entity.type
_entity.pdbx_description
1 polymer ?
#
loop_
_entity_poly.entity_id
_entity_poly.type
_entity_poly.pdbx_seq_one_letter_code
_entity_poly.pdbx_strand_id
1 'polypeptide(L)'
;FGVACHLGVLTDLPCVGVAKKLLQVDGLENNALHKEKIRLLQTRGDSFPLLGDSGTVLGMADISSREHIRKSLGLPGPRTLRSPKAQRPVACPKRDSGESSGGAPSPQRQADRTTPGGRRSTAQHQVGQR
;
A
#
# COMPACT_ATOMS: atom_id res chain seq x y z
N PHE A 1 -9.00 18.34 6.13
CA PHE A 1 -7.58 18.76 6.05
C PHE A 1 -6.70 17.58 6.48
N GLY A 2 -5.73 17.16 5.65
CA GLY A 2 -4.93 15.94 5.89
C GLY A 2 -3.44 16.22 6.15
N VAL A 3 -2.71 15.21 6.65
CA VAL A 3 -1.30 15.35 7.08
C VAL A 3 -0.39 15.90 5.98
N ALA A 4 -0.50 15.38 4.75
CA ALA A 4 0.33 15.83 3.63
C ALA A 4 0.09 17.31 3.29
N CYS A 5 -1.17 17.76 3.35
CA CYS A 5 -1.50 19.17 3.11
C CYS A 5 -1.00 20.05 4.25
N HIS A 6 -1.16 19.61 5.50
CA HIS A 6 -0.65 20.36 6.65
C HIS A 6 0.87 20.56 6.58
N LEU A 7 1.61 19.50 6.29
CA LEU A 7 3.05 19.56 6.12
C LEU A 7 3.44 20.51 4.98
N GLY A 8 2.79 20.42 3.82
CA GLY A 8 3.11 21.28 2.68
C GLY A 8 2.94 22.76 2.95
N VAL A 9 1.90 23.15 3.72
CA VAL A 9 1.72 24.56 4.13
C VAL A 9 2.82 25.01 5.11
N LEU A 10 3.22 24.14 6.04
CA LEU A 10 4.24 24.48 7.03
C LEU A 10 5.66 24.50 6.46
N THR A 11 5.95 23.66 5.46
CA THR A 11 7.30 23.52 4.88
C THR A 11 7.48 24.29 3.59
N ASP A 12 6.40 24.85 3.02
CA ASP A 12 6.38 25.50 1.70
C ASP A 12 6.93 24.60 0.58
N LEU A 13 6.65 23.29 0.67
CA LEU A 13 7.06 22.29 -0.31
C LEU A 13 5.86 21.61 -0.95
N PRO A 14 5.93 21.26 -2.25
CA PRO A 14 4.89 20.48 -2.90
C PRO A 14 4.74 19.12 -2.21
N CYS A 15 3.52 18.81 -1.74
CA CYS A 15 3.24 17.60 -0.96
C CYS A 15 2.11 16.77 -1.60
N VAL A 16 2.35 15.46 -1.72
CA VAL A 16 1.36 14.49 -2.21
C VAL A 16 1.02 13.50 -1.11
N GLY A 17 -0.27 13.33 -0.80
CA GLY A 17 -0.76 12.32 0.13
C GLY A 17 -1.03 11.00 -0.56
N VAL A 18 -0.34 9.93 -0.17
CA VAL A 18 -0.60 8.58 -0.68
C VAL A 18 -1.19 7.71 0.44
N ALA A 19 -2.44 7.28 0.26
CA ALA A 19 -3.15 6.48 1.24
C ALA A 19 -3.23 5.01 0.82
N LYS A 20 -3.13 4.10 1.80
CA LYS A 20 -3.30 2.64 1.60
C LYS A 20 -4.75 2.18 1.75
N LYS A 21 -5.61 3.00 2.33
CA LYS A 21 -7.03 2.73 2.56
C LYS A 21 -7.83 3.94 2.09
N LEU A 22 -9.03 3.67 1.57
CA LEU A 22 -9.99 4.72 1.27
C LEU A 22 -10.43 5.37 2.58
N LEU A 23 -10.34 6.70 2.64
CA LEU A 23 -10.96 7.49 3.69
C LEU A 23 -12.41 7.75 3.31
N GLN A 24 -13.34 7.46 4.23
CA GLN A 24 -14.76 7.63 3.95
C GLN A 24 -15.20 9.05 4.29
N VAL A 25 -15.38 9.85 3.26
CA VAL A 25 -15.71 11.28 3.32
C VAL A 25 -16.56 11.64 2.12
N ASP A 26 -17.52 12.55 2.28
CA ASP A 26 -18.36 13.06 1.18
C ASP A 26 -19.01 11.94 0.35
N GLY A 27 -19.58 10.92 1.02
CA GLY A 27 -20.22 9.77 0.35
C GLY A 27 -19.29 8.72 -0.25
N LEU A 28 -17.97 8.94 -0.24
CA LEU A 28 -17.02 7.90 -0.60
C LEU A 28 -17.04 6.78 0.44
N GLU A 29 -17.50 5.61 0.04
CA GLU A 29 -17.58 4.43 0.91
C GLU A 29 -16.85 3.23 0.32
N ASN A 30 -16.32 2.36 1.19
CA ASN A 30 -15.67 1.11 0.78
C ASN A 30 -16.70 0.00 0.50
N ASN A 31 -17.66 0.32 -0.35
CA ASN A 31 -18.79 -0.54 -0.70
C ASN A 31 -18.45 -1.51 -1.83
N ALA A 32 -19.36 -2.44 -2.12
CA ALA A 32 -19.19 -3.43 -3.19
C ALA A 32 -18.86 -2.78 -4.54
N LEU A 33 -19.55 -1.69 -4.91
CA LEU A 33 -19.29 -0.96 -6.17
C LEU A 33 -17.87 -0.40 -6.24
N HIS A 34 -17.36 0.14 -5.13
CA HIS A 34 -15.99 0.64 -5.06
C HIS A 34 -14.97 -0.49 -5.20
N LYS A 35 -15.23 -1.64 -4.55
CA LYS A 35 -14.39 -2.83 -4.67
C LYS A 35 -14.37 -3.36 -6.10
N GLU A 36 -15.50 -3.37 -6.80
CA GLU A 36 -15.55 -3.76 -8.22
C GLU A 36 -14.71 -2.82 -9.09
N LYS A 37 -14.77 -1.50 -8.88
CA LYS A 37 -13.88 -0.55 -9.59
C LYS A 37 -12.40 -0.85 -9.33
N ILE A 38 -12.02 -1.18 -8.10
CA ILE A 38 -10.65 -1.60 -7.79
C ILE A 38 -10.29 -2.91 -8.51
N ARG A 39 -11.21 -3.86 -8.64
CA ARG A 39 -10.97 -5.13 -9.36
C ARG A 39 -10.79 -4.93 -10.85
N LEU A 40 -11.39 -3.90 -11.43
CA LEU A 40 -11.19 -3.54 -12.83
C LEU A 40 -9.80 -2.98 -13.12
N LEU A 41 -9.08 -2.52 -12.09
CA LEU A 41 -7.70 -2.12 -12.24
C LEU A 41 -6.83 -3.39 -12.33
N GLN A 42 -6.13 -3.58 -13.46
CA GLN A 42 -5.33 -4.78 -13.73
C GLN A 42 -3.84 -4.48 -13.95
N THR A 43 -3.53 -3.35 -14.57
CA THR A 43 -2.19 -2.96 -14.98
C THR A 43 -1.71 -1.69 -14.29
N ARG A 44 -0.39 -1.50 -14.26
CA ARG A 44 0.20 -0.32 -13.63
C ARG A 44 -0.16 0.90 -14.47
N GLY A 45 -0.73 1.92 -13.85
CA GLY A 45 -1.25 3.11 -14.53
C GLY A 45 -2.77 3.11 -14.71
N ASP A 46 -3.44 1.98 -14.47
CA ASP A 46 -4.91 1.96 -14.39
C ASP A 46 -5.36 2.74 -13.16
N SER A 47 -6.20 3.75 -13.39
CA SER A 47 -6.72 4.58 -12.31
C SER A 47 -8.17 5.01 -12.55
N PHE A 48 -8.86 5.38 -11.47
CA PHE A 48 -10.18 5.99 -11.53
C PHE A 48 -10.33 7.13 -10.51
N PRO A 49 -11.14 8.16 -10.83
CA PRO A 49 -11.36 9.27 -9.91
C PRO A 49 -12.23 8.88 -8.72
N LEU A 50 -11.88 9.39 -7.55
CA LEU A 50 -12.68 9.31 -6.33
C LEU A 50 -13.63 10.51 -6.28
N LEU A 51 -14.81 10.33 -6.85
CA LEU A 51 -15.89 11.32 -6.84
C LEU A 51 -16.69 11.23 -5.54
N GLY A 52 -16.78 12.35 -4.82
CA GLY A 52 -17.72 12.50 -3.72
C GLY A 52 -19.14 12.77 -4.21
N ASP A 53 -20.12 12.65 -3.32
CA ASP A 53 -21.54 12.90 -3.59
C ASP A 53 -21.80 14.36 -3.99
N SER A 54 -20.92 15.28 -3.57
CA SER A 54 -20.92 16.68 -4.01
C SER A 54 -20.58 16.86 -5.50
N GLY A 55 -20.16 15.79 -6.20
CA GLY A 55 -19.61 15.85 -7.55
C GLY A 55 -18.14 16.25 -7.61
N THR A 56 -17.50 16.50 -6.46
CA THR A 56 -16.10 16.89 -6.38
C THR A 56 -15.18 15.67 -6.50
N VAL A 57 -14.10 15.78 -7.26
CA VAL A 57 -13.03 14.76 -7.26
C VAL A 57 -12.12 14.99 -6.04
N LEU A 58 -12.13 14.05 -5.09
CA LEU A 58 -11.34 14.11 -3.87
C LEU A 58 -9.95 13.44 -4.00
N GLY A 59 -9.72 12.69 -5.08
CA GLY A 59 -8.44 12.06 -5.36
C GLY A 59 -8.52 11.04 -6.49
N MET A 60 -7.45 10.26 -6.64
CA MET A 60 -7.34 9.18 -7.62
C MET A 60 -7.02 7.86 -6.93
N ALA A 61 -7.70 6.78 -7.32
CA ALA A 61 -7.32 5.42 -6.98
C ALA A 61 -6.52 4.83 -8.14
N ASP A 62 -5.33 4.28 -7.87
CA ASP A 62 -4.41 3.73 -8.87
C ASP A 62 -3.71 2.46 -8.37
N ILE A 63 -3.32 1.59 -9.30
CA ILE A 63 -2.44 0.46 -9.05
C ILE A 63 -0.99 0.92 -8.99
N SER A 64 -0.57 1.25 -7.78
CA SER A 64 0.84 1.48 -7.50
C SER A 64 1.60 0.19 -7.12
N SER A 65 0.91 -0.91 -6.75
CA SER A 65 1.55 -2.21 -6.47
C SER A 65 0.61 -3.42 -6.56
N ARG A 66 1.05 -4.49 -7.26
CA ARG A 66 0.36 -5.79 -7.33
C ARG A 66 0.13 -6.46 -5.97
N GLU A 67 0.98 -6.17 -4.98
CA GLU A 67 0.89 -6.80 -3.65
C GLU A 67 -0.23 -6.18 -2.79
N HIS A 68 -0.55 -4.90 -3.02
CA HIS A 68 -1.61 -4.19 -2.29
C HIS A 68 -3.00 -4.58 -2.79
N ILE A 69 -3.15 -4.75 -4.12
CA ILE A 69 -4.38 -5.27 -4.74
C ILE A 69 -4.73 -6.63 -4.14
N ARG A 70 -3.80 -7.58 -4.13
CA ARG A 70 -4.03 -8.94 -3.61
C ARG A 70 -4.55 -8.92 -2.17
N LYS A 71 -3.96 -8.08 -1.32
CA LYS A 71 -4.39 -7.90 0.08
C LYS A 71 -5.75 -7.22 0.19
N SER A 72 -6.04 -6.21 -0.65
CA SER A 72 -7.33 -5.49 -0.64
C SER A 72 -8.49 -6.34 -1.16
N LEU A 73 -8.21 -7.23 -2.12
CA LEU A 73 -9.20 -8.13 -2.74
C LEU A 73 -9.37 -9.44 -1.99
N GLY A 74 -8.63 -9.66 -0.89
CA GLY A 74 -8.63 -10.94 -0.18
C GLY A 74 -8.13 -12.12 -1.00
N LEU A 75 -7.43 -11.86 -2.11
CA LEU A 75 -6.91 -12.92 -2.98
C LEU A 75 -5.73 -13.61 -2.30
N PRO A 76 -5.68 -14.95 -2.31
CA PRO A 76 -4.55 -15.68 -1.74
C PRO A 76 -3.27 -15.22 -2.44
N GLY A 77 -2.32 -14.70 -1.65
CA GLY A 77 -1.01 -14.37 -2.16
C GLY A 77 -0.30 -15.64 -2.66
N PRO A 78 0.63 -15.55 -3.64
CA PRO A 78 1.47 -16.68 -3.95
C PRO A 78 2.17 -17.11 -2.66
N ARG A 79 2.04 -18.40 -2.33
CA ARG A 79 2.78 -19.00 -1.23
C ARG A 79 4.25 -18.77 -1.52
N THR A 80 4.86 -17.80 -0.84
CA THR A 80 6.31 -17.87 -0.65
C THR A 80 6.51 -19.14 0.15
N LEU A 81 6.93 -20.20 -0.53
CA LEU A 81 7.46 -21.38 0.12
C LEU A 81 8.57 -20.87 1.02
N ARG A 82 8.28 -20.78 2.33
CA ARG A 82 9.30 -20.61 3.34
C ARG A 82 10.12 -21.89 3.24
N SER A 83 11.19 -21.86 2.44
CA SER A 83 12.21 -22.89 2.48
C SER A 83 12.59 -23.06 3.95
N PRO A 84 12.46 -24.27 4.52
CA PRO A 84 12.94 -24.53 5.85
C PRO A 84 14.41 -24.13 5.90
N LYS A 85 14.74 -23.39 6.95
CA LYS A 85 16.06 -22.97 7.38
C LYS A 85 17.11 -24.07 7.08
N ALA A 86 17.76 -24.01 5.92
CA ALA A 86 18.93 -24.82 5.63
C ALA A 86 20.12 -24.11 6.28
N GLN A 87 20.69 -24.81 7.26
CA GLN A 87 21.91 -24.49 7.99
C GLN A 87 22.99 -24.00 7.01
N ARG A 88 23.61 -22.86 7.30
CA ARG A 88 24.66 -22.22 6.49
C ARG A 88 25.96 -23.04 6.58
N PRO A 89 26.49 -23.64 5.51
CA PRO A 89 27.92 -23.92 5.43
C PRO A 89 28.62 -22.63 4.98
N VAL A 90 29.74 -22.32 5.61
CA VAL A 90 30.65 -21.24 5.22
C VAL A 90 31.39 -21.60 3.94
N ALA A 91 30.84 -21.24 2.79
CA ALA A 91 31.59 -21.14 1.54
C ALA A 91 30.81 -20.28 0.53
N CYS A 92 31.43 -19.18 0.08
CA CYS A 92 30.94 -18.37 -1.02
C CYS A 92 31.01 -19.17 -2.33
N PRO A 93 30.04 -18.99 -3.25
CA PRO A 93 30.39 -18.94 -4.66
C PRO A 93 29.92 -17.64 -5.31
N LYS A 94 30.71 -17.22 -6.29
CA LYS A 94 30.61 -16.00 -7.10
C LYS A 94 29.19 -15.88 -7.67
N ARG A 95 28.50 -14.78 -7.36
CA ARG A 95 27.20 -14.48 -7.98
C ARG A 95 27.45 -13.98 -9.39
N ASP A 96 27.16 -14.82 -10.37
CA ASP A 96 26.94 -14.38 -11.73
C ASP A 96 25.80 -13.36 -11.77
N SER A 97 26.04 -12.34 -12.57
CA SER A 97 25.20 -11.20 -12.88
C SER A 97 23.85 -11.65 -13.45
N GLY A 98 22.86 -11.78 -12.58
CA GLY A 98 21.46 -11.75 -12.97
C GLY A 98 20.94 -10.32 -12.88
N GLU A 99 20.80 -9.66 -14.02
CA GLU A 99 20.08 -8.39 -14.17
C GLU A 99 18.64 -8.58 -13.65
N SER A 100 18.40 -8.15 -12.40
CA SER A 100 17.05 -8.00 -11.89
C SER A 100 16.61 -6.60 -12.27
N SER A 101 15.60 -6.50 -13.12
CA SER A 101 14.87 -5.26 -13.43
C SER A 101 14.08 -4.76 -12.19
N GLY A 102 14.76 -4.64 -11.05
CA GLY A 102 14.23 -4.18 -9.79
C GLY A 102 14.37 -2.67 -9.71
N GLY A 103 13.41 -1.95 -10.28
CA GLY A 103 13.32 -0.50 -10.10
C GLY A 103 13.35 -0.13 -8.61
N ALA A 104 13.96 1.02 -8.29
CA ALA A 104 14.03 1.51 -6.92
C ALA A 104 12.63 1.61 -6.29
N PRO A 105 12.46 1.24 -5.00
CA PRO A 105 11.19 1.35 -4.32
C PRO A 105 10.72 2.81 -4.26
N SER A 106 9.39 3.04 -4.27
CA SER A 106 8.84 4.39 -4.12
C SER A 106 9.31 5.06 -2.81
N PRO A 107 9.41 6.41 -2.76
CA PRO A 107 9.84 7.13 -1.55
C PRO A 107 9.04 6.74 -0.30
N GLN A 108 7.72 6.58 -0.43
CA GLN A 108 6.88 6.08 0.67
C GLN A 108 7.31 4.68 1.16
N ARG A 109 7.64 3.77 0.23
CA ARG A 109 8.05 2.42 0.58
C ARG A 109 9.45 2.38 1.20
N GLN A 110 10.32 3.31 0.84
CA GLN A 110 11.61 3.48 1.49
C GLN A 110 11.43 4.01 2.92
N ALA A 111 10.61 5.05 3.11
CA ALA A 111 10.28 5.59 4.43
C ALA A 111 9.61 4.55 5.35
N ASP A 112 8.69 3.74 4.81
CA ASP A 112 8.04 2.65 5.55
C ASP A 112 9.05 1.60 6.07
N ARG A 113 10.16 1.37 5.34
CA ARG A 113 11.19 0.38 5.72
C ARG A 113 12.11 0.88 6.83
N THR A 114 12.37 2.19 6.85
CA THR A 114 13.24 2.81 7.85
C THR A 114 12.51 3.16 9.14
N THR A 115 11.17 3.05 9.16
CA THR A 115 10.34 3.33 10.34
C THR A 115 10.07 2.02 11.12
N PRO A 116 10.53 1.88 12.38
CA PRO A 116 10.21 0.73 13.22
C PRO A 116 8.74 0.82 13.65
N GLY A 117 7.84 0.07 12.99
CA GLY A 117 6.41 0.05 13.33
C GLY A 117 5.46 -0.36 12.20
N GLY A 118 5.92 -0.41 10.94
CA GLY A 118 5.06 -0.70 9.78
C GLY A 118 4.53 -2.14 9.66
N ARG A 119 4.94 -3.07 10.53
CA ARG A 119 4.34 -4.41 10.63
C ARG A 119 3.17 -4.36 11.63
N ARG A 120 1.96 -4.14 11.09
CA ARG A 120 0.64 -4.36 11.71
C ARG A 120 0.67 -4.97 13.13
N SER A 121 0.25 -4.19 14.13
CA SER A 121 -0.42 -4.74 15.31
C SER A 121 -1.92 -4.49 15.14
N THR A 122 -2.66 -5.50 14.72
CA THR A 122 -4.09 -5.58 15.03
C THR A 122 -4.21 -6.12 16.45
N ALA A 123 -3.97 -5.26 17.44
CA ALA A 123 -4.39 -5.55 18.80
C ALA A 123 -5.90 -5.26 18.85
N GLN A 124 -6.72 -6.31 18.79
CA GLN A 124 -8.09 -6.20 19.25
C GLN A 124 -8.03 -5.92 20.75
N HIS A 125 -8.43 -4.71 21.12
CA HIS A 125 -8.60 -4.33 22.50
C HIS A 125 -9.90 -4.99 22.98
N GLN A 126 -9.80 -6.21 23.53
CA GLN A 126 -10.90 -6.79 24.29
C GLN A 126 -10.87 -6.12 25.65
N VAL A 127 -11.72 -5.10 25.82
CA VAL A 127 -11.99 -4.45 27.10
C VAL A 127 -12.51 -5.54 28.03
N GLY A 128 -11.74 -5.85 29.08
CA GLY A 128 -12.17 -6.71 30.17
C GLY A 128 -13.39 -6.08 30.83
N GLN A 129 -14.51 -6.79 30.80
CA GLN A 129 -15.63 -6.51 31.67
C GLN A 129 -15.32 -7.13 33.04
N ARG A 130 -15.38 -6.29 34.07
CA ARG A 130 -15.46 -6.72 35.47
C ARG A 130 -16.91 -7.08 35.79
#